data_AF-M2ZAD6-F1
#
_entry.id   AF-M2ZAD6-F1
#
_cell.length_a   1.000
_cell.length_b   1.000
_cell.length_c   1.000
_cell.angle_alpha   90.00
_cell.angle_beta   90.00
_cell.angle_gamma   90.00
#
_symmetry.space_group_name_H-M   'P 1'
#
loop_
_entity.id
_entity.type
_entity.pdbx_description
1 polymer ?
#
loop_
_entity_poly.entity_id
_entity_poly.type
_entity_poly.pdbx_seq_one_letter_code
_entity_poly.pdbx_strand_id
1 'polypeptide(L)'
;MDVLAIDFGTSSTVGVLSIHGRGTQVVEIDGSVTMSSAIYVDKDGTVFVGRDAERRARLDPSRFEANPKRRIDEGALQLGDVSLPIADAFAAVLRRVGEEAELLLQRPPAQVRISHPAGWGPDRKQILRDAALKAGFGTTMLIPEPVAAAAHYASLDHGRRQPGPIAVYDLGAGTFDCAVVGVSAQGFAVLAEDGLPDLGSLDIDQALLVHIGREVSHSDPARWQRILRPQSVSDRRTRRSLLQDVRDAKESLSRHQQTEIPMPEPFGDVRVTRMELEALVRPSFLRSAELLATTIRRAGLSPDRLGGVYLVGGPSRMPLLANLLANQLRIAPTTQDQPETAVAFGLHHVPAGGEDSQLTVPAFAPVSPPVRQQPVQQQQPPPPRRPQPPRWTPPPPPPGPNWRKPTAYGVLVLAIAAIVTTIVLLSGGEEEPVAAPAPAKPVSCDQPGPKDAQGFTDCLRRIAAVIPQRDECRDAPDAAATVGASSAVTCVFKDDKGANAINYYQGVAMTGLEDGVRQRMTKGKPAEGTWAADGLRGRYLAGVGKRSGIVLFGTEDAPLSAMLVSTRDDGTARTTAEMVEFFTAQLKP
;
A
#
# COMPACT_ATOMS: atom_id res chain seq x y z
N MET A 1 -8.23 23.11 -22.64
CA MET A 1 -6.89 23.18 -22.04
C MET A 1 -6.10 22.00 -22.57
N ASP A 2 -4.83 22.19 -22.94
CA ASP A 2 -3.99 21.08 -23.41
C ASP A 2 -3.42 20.38 -22.18
N VAL A 3 -3.72 19.09 -22.04
CA VAL A 3 -3.37 18.30 -20.85
C VAL A 3 -2.50 17.12 -21.26
N LEU A 4 -1.32 17.02 -20.66
CA LEU A 4 -0.45 15.85 -20.76
C LEU A 4 -0.65 14.97 -19.52
N ALA A 5 -1.17 13.77 -19.71
CA ALA A 5 -1.26 12.73 -18.71
C ALA A 5 -0.07 11.78 -18.83
N ILE A 6 0.64 11.53 -17.74
CA ILE A 6 1.81 10.64 -17.69
C ILE A 6 1.56 9.58 -16.64
N ASP A 7 1.43 8.33 -17.08
CA ASP A 7 1.56 7.19 -16.20
C ASP A 7 3.05 6.86 -16.03
N PHE A 8 3.66 7.29 -14.91
CA PHE A 8 5.06 7.03 -14.61
C PHE A 8 5.18 5.68 -13.91
N GLY A 9 5.18 4.59 -14.66
CA GLY A 9 5.25 3.23 -14.13
C GLY A 9 6.66 2.75 -13.79
N THR A 10 6.75 1.65 -13.03
CA THR A 10 8.02 1.08 -12.56
C THR A 10 8.96 0.64 -13.69
N SER A 11 8.44 -0.11 -14.67
CA SER A 11 9.22 -0.59 -15.83
C SER A 11 8.94 0.21 -17.10
N SER A 12 7.76 0.82 -17.21
CA SER A 12 7.34 1.51 -18.42
C SER A 12 6.56 2.76 -18.07
N THR A 13 6.69 3.78 -18.91
CA THR A 13 6.01 5.07 -18.81
C THR A 13 5.14 5.27 -20.05
N VAL A 14 3.92 5.78 -19.86
CA VAL A 14 2.95 6.05 -20.93
C VAL A 14 2.52 7.50 -20.87
N GLY A 15 2.58 8.20 -22.01
CA GLY A 15 2.04 9.55 -22.16
C GLY A 15 0.71 9.52 -22.92
N VAL A 16 -0.27 10.30 -22.48
CA VAL A 16 -1.52 10.56 -23.19
C VAL A 16 -1.74 12.07 -23.25
N LEU A 17 -2.02 12.58 -24.43
CA LEU A 17 -2.21 13.99 -24.70
C LEU A 17 -3.67 14.26 -25.08
N SER A 18 -4.28 15.29 -24.48
CA SER A 18 -5.56 15.87 -24.93
C SER A 18 -5.31 17.28 -25.43
N ILE A 19 -5.70 17.55 -26.68
CA ILE A 19 -5.49 18.84 -27.34
C ILE A 19 -6.84 19.55 -27.54
N HIS A 20 -6.94 20.81 -27.11
CA HIS A 20 -8.15 21.65 -27.25
C HIS A 20 -9.43 21.00 -26.68
N GLY A 21 -9.32 20.15 -25.65
CA GLY A 21 -10.46 19.41 -25.10
C GLY A 21 -11.09 18.40 -26.06
N ARG A 22 -10.38 18.03 -27.14
CA ARG A 22 -10.73 16.90 -28.00
C ARG A 22 -10.27 15.59 -27.35
N GLY A 23 -10.65 14.48 -27.98
CA GLY A 23 -10.28 13.13 -27.54
C GLY A 23 -8.79 12.97 -27.24
N THR A 24 -8.49 12.02 -26.36
CA THR A 24 -7.14 11.67 -25.94
C THR A 24 -6.42 10.86 -27.00
N GLN A 25 -5.15 11.18 -27.24
CA GLN A 25 -4.24 10.38 -28.08
C GLN A 25 -3.02 9.96 -27.28
N VAL A 26 -2.52 8.75 -27.51
CA VAL A 26 -1.27 8.30 -26.89
C VAL A 26 -0.10 9.08 -27.50
N VAL A 27 0.87 9.46 -26.67
CA VAL A 27 2.13 10.03 -27.11
C VAL A 27 3.05 8.88 -27.51
N GLU A 28 3.31 8.71 -28.79
CA GLU A 28 4.26 7.72 -29.27
C GLU A 28 5.70 8.21 -29.04
N ILE A 29 6.52 7.37 -28.42
CA ILE A 29 7.94 7.66 -28.14
C ILE A 29 8.77 6.58 -28.82
N ASP A 30 9.64 6.99 -29.74
CA ASP A 30 10.46 6.09 -30.56
C ASP A 30 9.64 5.00 -31.31
N GLY A 31 8.42 5.34 -31.73
CA GLY A 31 7.49 4.45 -32.43
C GLY A 31 6.82 3.41 -31.53
N SER A 32 6.71 3.69 -30.22
CA SER A 32 6.03 2.84 -29.24
C SER A 32 5.06 3.66 -28.40
N VAL A 33 3.92 3.06 -28.06
CA VAL A 33 2.93 3.63 -27.11
C VAL A 33 3.40 3.58 -25.66
N THR A 34 4.46 2.81 -25.38
CA THR A 34 5.10 2.72 -24.08
C THR A 34 6.60 2.96 -24.21
N MET A 35 7.18 3.67 -23.24
CA MET A 35 8.62 3.90 -23.14
C MET A 35 9.18 3.13 -21.93
N SER A 36 10.34 2.50 -22.02
CA SER A 36 11.02 1.96 -20.83
C SER A 36 11.30 3.09 -19.83
N SER A 37 10.99 2.88 -18.55
CA SER A 37 11.35 3.83 -17.49
C SER A 37 12.84 3.77 -17.13
N ALA A 38 13.61 2.96 -17.83
CA ALA A 38 15.01 2.73 -17.54
C ALA A 38 15.90 3.94 -17.84
N ILE A 39 17.01 4.00 -17.11
CA ILE A 39 17.98 5.10 -17.16
C ILE A 39 19.38 4.53 -17.33
N TYR A 40 20.20 5.21 -18.13
CA TYR A 40 21.63 4.96 -18.27
C TYR A 40 22.38 6.28 -18.13
N VAL A 41 23.50 6.29 -17.41
CA VAL A 41 24.35 7.49 -17.29
C VAL A 41 25.71 7.23 -17.92
N ASP A 42 26.07 8.03 -18.92
CA ASP A 42 27.37 7.94 -19.57
C ASP A 42 28.49 8.57 -18.72
N LYS A 43 29.75 8.34 -19.10
CA LYS A 43 30.94 8.78 -18.35
C LYS A 43 31.04 10.29 -18.22
N ASP A 44 30.47 11.03 -19.17
CA ASP A 44 30.42 12.49 -19.17
C ASP A 44 29.25 13.04 -18.34
N GLY A 45 28.44 12.18 -17.72
CA GLY A 45 27.25 12.54 -16.96
C GLY A 45 25.98 12.66 -17.79
N THR A 46 26.03 12.42 -19.11
CA THR A 46 24.84 12.46 -19.97
C THR A 46 23.86 11.35 -19.58
N VAL A 47 22.62 11.72 -19.30
CA VAL A 47 21.54 10.79 -18.93
C VAL A 47 20.77 10.38 -20.17
N PHE A 48 20.66 9.07 -20.40
CA PHE A 48 19.83 8.46 -21.43
C PHE A 48 18.66 7.75 -20.75
N VAL A 49 17.49 7.76 -21.40
CA VAL A 49 16.28 7.09 -20.91
C VAL A 49 15.67 6.23 -22.02
N GLY A 50 14.68 5.39 -21.66
CA GLY A 50 13.94 4.63 -22.66
C GLY A 50 14.80 3.67 -23.48
N ARG A 51 14.54 3.60 -24.78
CA ARG A 51 15.23 2.64 -25.68
C ARG A 51 16.73 2.92 -25.79
N ASP A 52 17.16 4.16 -25.65
CA ASP A 52 18.59 4.51 -25.69
C ASP A 52 19.33 4.06 -24.44
N ALA A 53 18.70 4.15 -23.26
CA ALA A 53 19.23 3.56 -22.04
C ALA A 53 19.41 2.04 -22.18
N GLU A 54 18.39 1.35 -22.67
CA GLU A 54 18.41 -0.10 -22.93
C GLU A 54 19.55 -0.50 -23.90
N ARG A 55 19.74 0.30 -24.96
CA ARG A 55 20.79 0.06 -25.96
C ARG A 55 22.19 0.22 -25.36
N ARG A 56 22.41 1.30 -24.61
CA ARG A 56 23.71 1.59 -23.99
C ARG A 56 24.06 0.62 -22.87
N ALA A 57 23.06 0.10 -22.16
CA ALA A 57 23.25 -0.91 -21.15
C ALA A 57 23.84 -2.23 -21.68
N ARG A 58 23.73 -2.52 -22.99
CA ARG A 58 24.46 -3.64 -23.62
C ARG A 58 25.98 -3.45 -23.61
N LEU A 59 26.44 -2.20 -23.58
CA LEU A 59 27.86 -1.86 -23.50
C LEU A 59 28.34 -1.87 -22.05
N ASP A 60 27.64 -1.20 -21.13
CA ASP A 60 28.04 -1.19 -19.71
C ASP A 60 26.83 -1.26 -18.78
N PRO A 61 26.40 -2.47 -18.37
CA PRO A 61 25.26 -2.60 -17.47
C PRO A 61 25.49 -2.03 -16.06
N SER A 62 26.73 -1.67 -15.68
CA SER A 62 26.98 -1.08 -14.36
C SER A 62 26.46 0.35 -14.23
N ARG A 63 26.17 1.01 -15.35
CA ARG A 63 25.70 2.40 -15.45
C ARG A 63 24.20 2.51 -15.71
N PHE A 64 23.47 1.42 -15.52
CA PHE A 64 22.08 1.27 -15.91
C PHE A 64 21.18 0.88 -14.73
N GLU A 65 20.01 1.50 -14.64
CA GLU A 65 18.91 1.09 -13.74
C GLU A 65 17.64 0.90 -14.58
N ALA A 66 17.04 -0.29 -14.53
CA ALA A 66 15.82 -0.61 -15.29
C ALA A 66 14.57 0.00 -14.66
N ASN A 67 14.52 0.08 -13.33
CA ASN A 67 13.30 0.34 -12.59
C ASN A 67 13.54 1.43 -11.52
N PRO A 68 13.89 2.67 -11.92
CA PRO A 68 14.29 3.72 -10.99
C PRO A 68 13.17 4.03 -9.97
N LYS A 69 11.89 3.88 -10.32
CA LYS A 69 10.75 4.09 -9.41
C LYS A 69 10.83 3.23 -8.13
N ARG A 70 11.46 2.03 -8.18
CA ARG A 70 11.65 1.18 -6.98
C ARG A 70 12.75 1.69 -6.04
N ARG A 71 13.65 2.52 -6.54
CA ARG A 71 14.80 3.05 -5.80
C ARG A 71 14.49 4.41 -5.15
N ILE A 72 13.20 4.78 -5.10
CA ILE A 72 12.76 6.13 -4.73
C ILE A 72 13.27 6.57 -3.34
N ASP A 73 13.41 5.62 -2.41
CA ASP A 73 13.81 5.90 -1.03
C ASP A 73 15.35 5.98 -0.83
N GLU A 74 16.15 5.78 -1.89
CA GLU A 74 17.62 5.68 -1.77
C GLU A 74 18.34 7.03 -1.91
N GLY A 75 17.61 8.10 -2.19
CA GLY A 75 18.15 9.46 -2.41
C GLY A 75 18.87 9.63 -3.75
N ALA A 76 19.76 8.70 -4.12
CA ALA A 76 20.47 8.69 -5.40
C ALA A 76 20.75 7.27 -5.93
N LEU A 77 20.80 7.14 -7.25
CA LEU A 77 21.23 5.95 -7.97
C LEU A 77 22.75 5.97 -8.16
N GLN A 78 23.43 4.93 -7.69
CA GLN A 78 24.84 4.72 -8.03
C GLN A 78 24.95 3.96 -9.36
N LEU A 79 25.32 4.68 -10.42
CA LEU A 79 25.41 4.18 -11.80
C LEU A 79 26.86 4.30 -12.30
N GLY A 80 27.60 3.21 -12.18
CA GLY A 80 29.05 3.20 -12.36
C GLY A 80 29.73 4.09 -11.31
N ASP A 81 30.48 5.08 -11.78
CA ASP A 81 31.14 6.11 -10.97
C ASP A 81 30.27 7.35 -10.73
N VAL A 82 29.07 7.43 -11.32
CA VAL A 82 28.17 8.57 -11.18
C VAL A 82 27.10 8.29 -10.14
N SER A 83 26.88 9.26 -9.24
CA SER A 83 25.73 9.29 -8.34
C SER A 83 24.68 10.25 -8.91
N LEU A 84 23.52 9.71 -9.31
CA LEU A 84 22.42 10.47 -9.90
C LEU A 84 21.27 10.59 -8.90
N PRO A 85 20.91 11.79 -8.41
CA PRO A 85 19.78 11.95 -7.51
C PRO A 85 18.49 11.38 -8.09
N ILE A 86 17.65 10.75 -7.25
CA ILE A 86 16.41 10.10 -7.68
C ILE A 86 15.47 11.08 -8.39
N ALA A 87 15.34 12.30 -7.89
CA ALA A 87 14.52 13.32 -8.53
C ALA A 87 15.03 13.68 -9.94
N ASP A 88 16.35 13.68 -10.17
CA ASP A 88 16.93 13.94 -11.50
C ASP A 88 16.73 12.75 -12.45
N ALA A 89 16.83 11.53 -11.91
CA ALA A 89 16.51 10.31 -12.63
C ALA A 89 15.05 10.31 -13.13
N PHE A 90 14.09 10.62 -12.25
CA PHE A 90 12.68 10.71 -12.62
C PHE A 90 12.43 11.88 -13.58
N ALA A 91 13.07 13.03 -13.35
CA ALA A 91 12.96 14.18 -14.22
C ALA A 91 13.41 13.87 -15.65
N ALA A 92 14.47 13.07 -15.83
CA ALA A 92 14.93 12.66 -17.16
C ALA A 92 13.87 11.82 -17.91
N VAL A 93 13.21 10.89 -17.20
CA VAL A 93 12.14 10.07 -17.79
C VAL A 93 10.93 10.93 -18.13
N LEU A 94 10.48 11.77 -17.21
CA LEU A 94 9.34 12.68 -17.40
C LEU A 94 9.59 13.67 -18.54
N ARG A 95 10.78 14.27 -18.59
CA ARG A 95 11.17 15.24 -19.62
C ARG A 95 11.09 14.64 -21.02
N ARG A 96 11.54 13.38 -21.21
CA ARG A 96 11.45 12.71 -22.52
C ARG A 96 10.01 12.59 -23.03
N VAL A 97 9.06 12.29 -22.13
CA VAL A 97 7.62 12.27 -22.48
C VAL A 97 7.10 13.68 -22.78
N GLY A 98 7.54 14.66 -21.99
CA GLY A 98 7.25 16.08 -22.20
C GLY A 98 7.71 16.60 -23.56
N GLU A 99 8.95 16.32 -23.94
CA GLU A 99 9.55 16.70 -25.22
C GLU A 99 8.72 16.16 -26.40
N GLU A 100 8.31 14.88 -26.37
CA GLU A 100 7.46 14.31 -27.42
C GLU A 100 6.06 14.95 -27.45
N ALA A 101 5.48 15.22 -26.28
CA ALA A 101 4.21 15.93 -26.21
C ALA A 101 4.31 17.37 -26.76
N GLU A 102 5.42 18.07 -26.48
CA GLU A 102 5.68 19.42 -26.99
C GLU A 102 5.90 19.43 -28.50
N LEU A 103 6.57 18.42 -29.07
CA LEU A 103 6.68 18.25 -30.52
C LEU A 103 5.30 18.09 -31.17
N LEU A 104 4.39 17.33 -30.54
CA LEU A 104 3.01 17.18 -31.04
C LEU A 104 2.18 18.46 -30.88
N LEU A 105 2.37 19.20 -29.78
CA LEU A 105 1.61 20.43 -29.47
C LEU A 105 2.17 21.69 -30.15
N GLN A 106 3.46 21.70 -30.51
CA GLN A 106 4.24 22.89 -30.90
C GLN A 106 4.29 23.97 -29.80
N ARG A 107 4.05 23.59 -28.54
CA ARG A 107 4.08 24.43 -27.34
C ARG A 107 4.08 23.57 -26.07
N PRO A 108 4.48 24.09 -24.90
CA PRO A 108 4.35 23.39 -23.62
C PRO A 108 2.89 23.00 -23.29
N PRO A 109 2.64 21.83 -22.68
CA PRO A 109 1.31 21.48 -22.18
C PRO A 109 0.89 22.45 -21.07
N ALA A 110 -0.39 22.84 -21.06
CA ALA A 110 -0.90 23.80 -20.09
C ALA A 110 -1.04 23.20 -18.69
N GLN A 111 -1.28 21.88 -18.59
CA GLN A 111 -1.30 21.13 -17.35
C GLN A 111 -0.68 19.74 -17.60
N VAL A 112 0.09 19.26 -16.62
CA VAL A 112 0.59 17.88 -16.58
C VAL A 112 -0.07 17.14 -15.42
N ARG A 113 -0.54 15.92 -15.67
CA ARG A 113 -1.13 15.03 -14.67
C ARG A 113 -0.27 13.78 -14.58
N ILE A 114 0.18 13.41 -13.38
CA ILE A 114 1.11 12.30 -13.19
C ILE A 114 0.50 11.29 -12.22
N SER A 115 0.52 10.02 -12.62
CA SER A 115 0.07 8.92 -11.77
C SER A 115 1.04 8.66 -10.60
N HIS A 116 0.51 8.16 -9.49
CA HIS A 116 1.33 7.57 -8.43
C HIS A 116 0.60 6.43 -7.71
N PRO A 117 1.31 5.47 -7.09
CA PRO A 117 0.68 4.44 -6.27
C PRO A 117 -0.07 5.08 -5.11
N ALA A 118 -1.28 4.63 -4.82
CA ALA A 118 -2.16 5.32 -3.87
C ALA A 118 -1.60 5.37 -2.44
N GLY A 119 -0.94 4.29 -2.00
CA GLY A 119 -0.28 4.21 -0.70
C GLY A 119 1.02 5.02 -0.56
N TRP A 120 1.43 5.82 -1.55
CA TRP A 120 2.59 6.70 -1.39
C TRP A 120 2.34 7.80 -0.36
N GLY A 121 3.27 7.95 0.58
CA GLY A 121 3.28 9.05 1.55
C GLY A 121 3.70 10.41 0.95
N PRO A 122 3.69 11.47 1.76
CA PRO A 122 4.05 12.82 1.33
C PRO A 122 5.44 12.94 0.71
N ASP A 123 6.45 12.26 1.28
CA ASP A 123 7.85 12.37 0.83
C ASP A 123 8.05 11.84 -0.59
N ARG A 124 7.53 10.65 -0.88
CA ARG A 124 7.57 10.07 -2.23
C ARG A 124 6.82 10.92 -3.25
N LYS A 125 5.66 11.49 -2.86
CA LYS A 125 4.93 12.45 -3.69
C LYS A 125 5.76 13.72 -3.92
N GLN A 126 6.47 14.21 -2.91
CA GLN A 126 7.32 15.39 -3.05
C GLN A 126 8.48 15.15 -4.02
N ILE A 127 9.15 14.00 -3.94
CA ILE A 127 10.18 13.60 -4.91
C ILE A 127 9.64 13.62 -6.34
N LEU A 128 8.41 13.13 -6.55
CA LEU A 128 7.78 13.15 -7.87
C LEU A 128 7.41 14.57 -8.33
N ARG A 129 6.96 15.46 -7.43
CA ARG A 129 6.74 16.88 -7.75
C ARG A 129 8.04 17.58 -8.11
N ASP A 130 9.11 17.35 -7.36
CA ASP A 130 10.42 17.91 -7.62
C ASP A 130 10.96 17.43 -8.98
N ALA A 131 10.77 16.15 -9.30
CA ALA A 131 11.10 15.59 -10.60
C ALA A 131 10.31 16.24 -11.74
N ALA A 132 9.00 16.46 -11.55
CA ALA A 132 8.14 17.12 -12.53
C ALA A 132 8.57 18.57 -12.78
N LEU A 133 8.88 19.32 -11.71
CA LEU A 133 9.42 20.67 -11.81
C LEU A 133 10.76 20.69 -12.58
N LYS A 134 11.68 19.77 -12.23
CA LYS A 134 12.97 19.61 -12.91
C LYS A 134 12.83 19.20 -14.38
N ALA A 135 11.77 18.48 -14.73
CA ALA A 135 11.43 18.13 -16.11
C ALA A 135 10.92 19.32 -16.93
N GLY A 136 10.69 20.48 -16.30
CA GLY A 136 10.21 21.70 -16.95
C GLY A 136 8.68 21.84 -16.94
N PHE A 137 7.98 21.02 -16.16
CA PHE A 137 6.52 21.09 -16.09
C PHE A 137 6.09 22.23 -15.16
N GLY A 138 5.15 23.06 -15.64
CA GLY A 138 4.55 24.14 -14.88
C GLY A 138 3.49 23.61 -13.91
N THR A 139 2.21 23.66 -14.30
CA THR A 139 1.12 23.17 -13.45
C THR A 139 1.05 21.65 -13.48
N THR A 140 1.45 21.01 -12.39
CA THR A 140 1.43 19.55 -12.22
C THR A 140 0.36 19.13 -11.21
N MET A 141 -0.37 18.07 -11.50
CA MET A 141 -1.31 17.44 -10.57
C MET A 141 -0.95 15.97 -10.38
N LEU A 142 -0.85 15.54 -9.13
CA LEU A 142 -0.63 14.12 -8.81
C LEU A 142 -1.97 13.42 -8.61
N ILE A 143 -2.15 12.26 -9.23
CA ILE A 143 -3.39 11.49 -9.18
C ILE A 143 -3.07 10.05 -8.82
N PRO A 144 -3.79 9.43 -7.84
CA PRO A 144 -3.62 8.02 -7.55
C PRO A 144 -3.94 7.14 -8.77
N GLU A 145 -3.06 6.19 -9.07
CA GLU A 145 -3.21 5.17 -10.12
C GLU A 145 -4.60 4.50 -10.11
N PRO A 146 -5.14 4.00 -8.97
CA PRO A 146 -6.47 3.39 -8.96
C PRO A 146 -7.61 4.37 -9.26
N VAL A 147 -7.47 5.64 -8.89
CA VAL A 147 -8.46 6.68 -9.22
C VAL A 147 -8.49 6.93 -10.73
N ALA A 148 -7.32 7.04 -11.35
CA ALA A 148 -7.21 7.16 -12.80
C ALA A 148 -7.79 5.92 -13.49
N ALA A 149 -7.43 4.71 -13.06
CA ALA A 149 -7.96 3.46 -13.60
C ALA A 149 -9.49 3.37 -13.52
N ALA A 150 -10.10 3.75 -12.39
CA ALA A 150 -11.55 3.78 -12.22
C ALA A 150 -12.21 4.84 -13.12
N ALA A 151 -11.59 6.01 -13.28
CA ALA A 151 -12.07 7.06 -14.19
C ALA A 151 -12.03 6.60 -15.65
N HIS A 152 -10.99 5.88 -16.05
CA HIS A 152 -10.91 5.23 -17.35
C HIS A 152 -12.02 4.19 -17.52
N TYR A 153 -12.17 3.29 -16.55
CA TYR A 153 -13.20 2.27 -16.61
C TYR A 153 -14.60 2.89 -16.77
N ALA A 154 -14.90 3.96 -16.05
CA ALA A 154 -16.15 4.68 -16.15
C ALA A 154 -16.36 5.36 -17.52
N SER A 155 -15.30 5.85 -18.19
CA SER A 155 -15.42 6.52 -19.49
C SER A 155 -15.68 5.56 -20.66
N LEU A 156 -15.32 4.29 -20.51
CA LEU A 156 -15.47 3.26 -21.54
C LEU A 156 -16.92 2.84 -21.83
N ASP A 157 -17.91 3.20 -21.00
CA ASP A 157 -19.25 2.64 -21.14
C ASP A 157 -20.37 3.69 -21.03
N HIS A 158 -21.10 3.88 -22.13
CA HIS A 158 -22.26 4.76 -22.25
C HIS A 158 -23.54 4.13 -21.66
N GLY A 159 -23.47 3.60 -20.43
CA GLY A 159 -24.65 3.16 -19.67
C GLY A 159 -25.01 1.67 -19.72
N ARG A 160 -24.09 0.75 -20.07
CA ARG A 160 -24.37 -0.70 -20.10
C ARG A 160 -23.93 -1.46 -18.83
N ARG A 161 -23.28 -0.81 -17.87
CA ARG A 161 -22.75 -1.44 -16.64
C ARG A 161 -23.60 -1.20 -15.42
N GLN A 162 -23.45 -2.09 -14.43
CA GLN A 162 -24.07 -1.89 -13.13
C GLN A 162 -23.52 -0.60 -12.49
N PRO A 163 -24.38 0.28 -11.98
CA PRO A 163 -23.94 1.42 -11.20
C PRO A 163 -23.35 0.93 -9.88
N GLY A 164 -22.18 1.42 -9.51
CA GLY A 164 -21.56 1.10 -8.22
C GLY A 164 -20.05 1.36 -8.19
N PRO A 165 -19.42 1.19 -7.02
CA PRO A 165 -17.97 1.28 -6.88
C PRO A 165 -17.23 0.26 -7.75
N ILE A 166 -16.04 0.63 -8.21
CA ILE A 166 -15.21 -0.18 -9.10
C ILE A 166 -14.06 -0.75 -8.28
N ALA A 167 -13.85 -2.06 -8.37
CA ALA A 167 -12.64 -2.69 -7.86
C ALA A 167 -11.54 -2.60 -8.92
N VAL A 168 -10.42 -1.96 -8.61
CA VAL A 168 -9.23 -1.91 -9.44
C VAL A 168 -8.23 -2.94 -8.94
N TYR A 169 -7.73 -3.76 -9.85
CA TYR A 169 -6.64 -4.71 -9.65
C TYR A 169 -5.47 -4.28 -10.55
N ASP A 170 -4.43 -3.71 -9.96
CA ASP A 170 -3.25 -3.23 -10.69
C ASP A 170 -2.05 -4.14 -10.42
N LEU A 171 -1.65 -4.92 -11.42
CA LEU A 171 -0.45 -5.75 -11.34
C LEU A 171 0.64 -5.12 -12.19
N GLY A 172 1.46 -4.30 -11.54
CA GLY A 172 2.58 -3.60 -12.15
C GLY A 172 3.85 -4.44 -12.26
N ALA A 173 4.94 -3.78 -12.66
CA ALA A 173 6.24 -4.44 -12.72
C ALA A 173 6.84 -4.69 -11.33
N GLY A 174 6.63 -3.77 -10.38
CA GLY A 174 7.25 -3.83 -9.06
C GLY A 174 6.34 -4.28 -7.92
N THR A 175 5.03 -4.10 -8.06
CA THR A 175 4.04 -4.33 -6.98
C THR A 175 2.71 -4.76 -7.57
N PHE A 176 1.86 -5.30 -6.69
CA PHE A 176 0.45 -5.50 -6.91
C PHE A 176 -0.29 -4.57 -5.97
N ASP A 177 -1.18 -3.76 -6.50
CA ASP A 177 -2.00 -2.83 -5.73
C ASP A 177 -3.47 -3.05 -6.09
N CYS A 178 -4.35 -2.95 -5.09
CA CYS A 178 -5.79 -3.05 -5.31
C CYS A 178 -6.54 -1.99 -4.53
N ALA A 179 -7.63 -1.51 -5.11
CA ALA A 179 -8.45 -0.49 -4.49
C ALA A 179 -9.92 -0.66 -4.89
N VAL A 180 -10.81 -0.24 -4.00
CA VAL A 180 -12.21 -0.01 -4.33
C VAL A 180 -12.42 1.49 -4.45
N VAL A 181 -12.85 1.94 -5.63
CA VAL A 181 -13.04 3.35 -5.94
C VAL A 181 -14.52 3.63 -6.13
N GLY A 182 -15.05 4.54 -5.32
CA GLY A 182 -16.41 5.04 -5.42
C GLY A 182 -16.49 6.39 -6.12
N VAL A 183 -17.72 6.90 -6.27
CA VAL A 183 -17.99 8.27 -6.71
C VAL A 183 -18.34 9.13 -5.49
N SER A 184 -17.71 10.29 -5.36
CA SER A 184 -18.00 11.33 -4.37
C SER A 184 -18.58 12.57 -5.06
N ALA A 185 -18.99 13.59 -4.29
CA ALA A 185 -19.47 14.85 -4.85
C ALA A 185 -18.39 15.59 -5.68
N GLN A 186 -17.11 15.29 -5.44
CA GLN A 186 -15.95 15.92 -6.07
C GLN A 186 -15.31 15.05 -7.17
N GLY A 187 -15.81 13.83 -7.40
CA GLY A 187 -15.29 12.94 -8.44
C GLY A 187 -15.16 11.50 -7.97
N PHE A 188 -13.94 10.96 -8.05
CA PHE A 188 -13.63 9.58 -7.65
C PHE A 188 -12.89 9.59 -6.31
N ALA A 189 -13.20 8.63 -5.43
CA ALA A 189 -12.57 8.51 -4.13
C ALA A 189 -12.24 7.05 -3.81
N VAL A 190 -11.06 6.81 -3.25
CA VAL A 190 -10.65 5.50 -2.76
C VAL A 190 -11.42 5.21 -1.45
N LEU A 191 -12.19 4.12 -1.45
CA LEU A 191 -12.96 3.66 -0.28
C LEU A 191 -12.16 2.71 0.60
N ALA A 192 -11.34 1.86 -0.04
CA ALA A 192 -10.37 0.99 0.60
C ALA A 192 -9.28 0.65 -0.40
N GLU A 193 -8.07 0.42 0.10
CA GLU A 193 -6.91 -0.03 -0.69
C GLU A 193 -6.07 -1.01 0.11
N ASP A 194 -5.32 -1.84 -0.61
CA ASP A 194 -4.31 -2.75 -0.06
C ASP A 194 -3.35 -3.17 -1.19
N GLY A 195 -2.22 -3.78 -0.87
CA GLY A 195 -1.24 -4.17 -1.88
C GLY A 195 -0.23 -5.21 -1.39
N LEU A 196 0.51 -5.78 -2.34
CA LEU A 196 1.61 -6.71 -2.11
C LEU A 196 2.89 -6.16 -2.73
N PRO A 197 3.85 -5.67 -1.92
CA PRO A 197 5.12 -5.15 -2.43
C PRO A 197 6.06 -6.24 -2.97
N ASP A 198 5.76 -7.51 -2.67
CA ASP A 198 6.48 -8.71 -3.07
C ASP A 198 5.82 -9.46 -4.25
N LEU A 199 4.90 -8.79 -4.96
CA LEU A 199 4.23 -9.35 -6.13
C LEU A 199 4.18 -8.36 -7.28
N GLY A 200 5.17 -8.42 -8.17
CA GLY A 200 5.13 -7.74 -9.47
C GLY A 200 5.64 -8.63 -10.60
N SER A 201 5.63 -8.09 -11.81
CA SER A 201 6.23 -8.73 -12.99
C SER A 201 7.69 -9.16 -12.77
N LEU A 202 8.46 -8.39 -12.00
CA LEU A 202 9.86 -8.67 -11.70
C LEU A 202 10.01 -9.88 -10.76
N ASP A 203 9.09 -10.09 -9.83
CA ASP A 203 9.09 -11.26 -8.95
C ASP A 203 8.71 -12.53 -9.72
N ILE A 204 7.84 -12.39 -10.74
CA ILE A 204 7.53 -13.47 -11.67
C ILE A 204 8.74 -13.82 -12.54
N ASP A 205 9.46 -12.81 -13.06
CA ASP A 205 10.72 -13.02 -13.79
C ASP A 205 11.74 -13.74 -12.91
N GLN A 206 11.86 -13.34 -11.64
CA GLN A 206 12.75 -13.98 -10.69
C GLN A 206 12.34 -15.43 -10.39
N ALA A 207 11.04 -15.72 -10.25
CA ALA A 207 10.55 -17.08 -10.04
C ALA A 207 10.86 -17.98 -11.25
N LEU A 208 10.67 -17.47 -12.46
CA LEU A 208 11.01 -18.18 -13.70
C LEU A 208 12.53 -18.40 -13.84
N LEU A 209 13.35 -17.40 -13.52
CA LEU A 209 14.81 -17.54 -13.49
C LEU A 209 15.27 -18.62 -12.50
N VAL A 210 14.66 -18.69 -11.31
CA VAL A 210 14.95 -19.73 -10.31
C VAL A 210 14.57 -21.11 -10.84
N HIS A 211 13.43 -21.23 -11.52
CA HIS A 211 13.00 -22.49 -12.13
C HIS A 211 14.00 -22.97 -13.19
N ILE A 212 14.37 -22.11 -14.13
CA ILE A 212 15.41 -22.40 -15.15
C ILE A 212 16.73 -22.79 -14.50
N GLY A 213 17.14 -22.06 -13.45
CA GLY A 213 18.36 -22.35 -12.71
C GLY A 213 18.38 -23.76 -12.11
N ARG A 214 17.24 -24.29 -11.65
CA ARG A 214 17.16 -25.67 -11.14
C ARG A 214 17.44 -26.71 -12.23
N GLU A 215 17.09 -26.41 -13.48
CA GLU A 215 17.31 -27.31 -14.61
C GLU A 215 18.77 -27.29 -15.09
N VAL A 216 19.36 -26.10 -15.25
CA VAL A 216 20.67 -25.98 -15.90
C VAL A 216 21.85 -25.95 -14.94
N SER A 217 21.67 -25.51 -13.69
CA SER A 217 22.82 -25.24 -12.80
C SER A 217 23.65 -26.47 -12.44
N HIS A 218 23.12 -27.68 -12.59
CA HIS A 218 23.83 -28.92 -12.26
C HIS A 218 24.94 -29.26 -13.26
N SER A 219 24.83 -28.81 -14.51
CA SER A 219 25.84 -29.08 -15.54
C SER A 219 27.10 -28.23 -15.35
N ASP A 220 26.95 -26.99 -14.89
CA ASP A 220 28.05 -26.10 -14.51
C ASP A 220 27.64 -25.14 -13.37
N PRO A 221 27.76 -25.58 -12.10
CA PRO A 221 27.37 -24.76 -10.95
C PRO A 221 28.19 -23.47 -10.83
N ALA A 222 29.47 -23.50 -11.21
CA ALA A 222 30.35 -22.35 -11.10
C ALA A 222 29.97 -21.26 -12.09
N ARG A 223 29.63 -21.63 -13.33
CA ARG A 223 29.14 -20.70 -14.35
C ARG A 223 27.80 -20.09 -13.95
N TRP A 224 26.86 -20.90 -13.45
CA TRP A 224 25.57 -20.39 -12.99
C TRP A 224 25.74 -19.38 -11.85
N GLN A 225 26.60 -19.68 -10.86
CA GLN A 225 26.92 -18.74 -9.79
C GLN A 225 27.53 -17.44 -10.31
N ARG A 226 28.39 -17.49 -11.33
CA ARG A 226 28.96 -16.30 -11.95
C ARG A 226 27.92 -15.43 -12.67
N ILE A 227 26.88 -16.04 -13.25
CA ILE A 227 25.74 -15.31 -13.83
C ILE A 227 24.93 -14.61 -12.72
N LEU A 228 24.65 -15.31 -11.61
CA LEU A 228 23.90 -14.73 -10.50
C LEU A 228 24.66 -13.63 -9.76
N ARG A 229 25.99 -13.76 -9.67
CA ARG A 229 26.90 -12.83 -8.99
C ARG A 229 27.98 -12.35 -9.96
N PRO A 230 27.64 -11.41 -10.87
CA PRO A 230 28.56 -11.00 -11.91
C PRO A 230 29.73 -10.21 -11.33
N GLN A 231 30.95 -10.60 -11.71
CA GLN A 231 32.20 -9.99 -11.20
C GLN A 231 32.86 -9.08 -12.25
N SER A 232 32.59 -9.32 -13.53
CA SER A 232 33.10 -8.53 -14.65
C SER A 232 31.98 -7.83 -15.44
N VAL A 233 32.36 -6.90 -16.32
CA VAL A 233 31.43 -6.29 -17.28
C VAL A 233 30.82 -7.36 -18.21
N SER A 234 31.61 -8.36 -18.63
CA SER A 234 31.12 -9.46 -19.46
C SER A 234 30.06 -10.31 -18.73
N ASP A 235 30.27 -10.61 -17.45
CA ASP A 235 29.27 -11.33 -16.64
C ASP A 235 28.00 -10.50 -16.47
N ARG A 236 28.13 -9.19 -16.24
CA ARG A 236 26.98 -8.28 -16.14
C ARG A 236 26.18 -8.25 -17.44
N ARG A 237 26.85 -8.23 -18.60
CA ARG A 237 26.19 -8.29 -19.91
C ARG A 237 25.46 -9.61 -20.12
N THR A 238 26.11 -10.72 -19.76
CA THR A 238 25.52 -12.07 -19.84
C THR A 238 24.26 -12.17 -18.97
N ARG A 239 24.36 -11.75 -17.70
CA ARG A 239 23.21 -11.72 -16.78
C ARG A 239 22.08 -10.85 -17.31
N ARG A 240 22.40 -9.67 -17.84
CA ARG A 240 21.39 -8.79 -18.44
C ARG A 240 20.65 -9.45 -19.59
N SER A 241 21.38 -10.06 -20.53
CA SER A 241 20.78 -10.75 -21.67
C SER A 241 19.81 -11.82 -21.18
N LEU A 242 20.26 -12.69 -20.27
CA LEU A 242 19.42 -13.73 -19.70
C LEU A 242 18.16 -13.18 -19.02
N LEU A 243 18.26 -12.08 -18.25
CA LEU A 243 17.09 -11.46 -17.63
C LEU A 243 16.09 -10.90 -18.66
N GLN A 244 16.59 -10.39 -19.79
CA GLN A 244 15.74 -9.98 -20.90
C GLN A 244 15.07 -11.20 -21.55
N ASP A 245 15.82 -12.26 -21.82
CA ASP A 245 15.30 -13.49 -22.41
C ASP A 245 14.23 -14.16 -21.53
N VAL A 246 14.42 -14.13 -20.19
CA VAL A 246 13.41 -14.60 -19.21
C VAL A 246 12.15 -13.75 -19.26
N ARG A 247 12.28 -12.42 -19.32
CA ARG A 247 11.15 -11.51 -19.42
C ARG A 247 10.36 -11.76 -20.71
N ASP A 248 11.06 -11.85 -21.84
CA ASP A 248 10.46 -12.07 -23.16
C ASP A 248 9.73 -13.41 -23.20
N ALA A 249 10.29 -14.44 -22.56
CA ALA A 249 9.65 -15.74 -22.43
C ALA A 249 8.36 -15.68 -21.60
N LYS A 250 8.38 -15.06 -20.42
CA LYS A 250 7.18 -14.84 -19.60
C LYS A 250 6.09 -14.09 -20.39
N GLU A 251 6.46 -13.03 -21.09
CA GLU A 251 5.53 -12.24 -21.91
C GLU A 251 4.98 -13.08 -23.09
N SER A 252 5.82 -13.89 -23.74
CA SER A 252 5.41 -14.82 -24.80
C SER A 252 4.42 -15.88 -24.30
N LEU A 253 4.63 -16.42 -23.10
CA LEU A 253 3.76 -17.43 -22.49
C LEU A 253 2.35 -16.92 -22.18
N SER A 254 2.13 -15.61 -22.16
CA SER A 254 0.77 -15.03 -22.08
C SER A 254 -0.03 -15.26 -23.36
N ARG A 255 0.64 -15.50 -24.50
CA ARG A 255 0.03 -15.73 -25.83
C ARG A 255 0.20 -17.17 -26.31
N HIS A 256 1.37 -17.77 -26.07
CA HIS A 256 1.73 -19.12 -26.50
C HIS A 256 1.71 -20.12 -25.34
N GLN A 257 1.60 -21.41 -25.64
CA GLN A 257 1.61 -22.48 -24.63
C GLN A 257 3.02 -22.84 -24.15
N GLN A 258 4.04 -22.49 -24.93
CA GLN A 258 5.44 -22.77 -24.64
C GLN A 258 6.34 -21.78 -25.39
N THR A 259 7.58 -21.66 -24.94
CA THR A 259 8.65 -20.90 -25.59
C THR A 259 10.00 -21.49 -25.19
N GLU A 260 11.04 -21.16 -25.95
CA GLU A 260 12.43 -21.49 -25.61
C GLU A 260 13.14 -20.23 -25.13
N ILE A 261 14.04 -20.41 -24.16
CA ILE A 261 14.86 -19.37 -23.56
C ILE A 261 16.30 -19.64 -24.00
N PRO A 262 16.89 -18.75 -24.80
CA PRO A 262 18.30 -18.85 -25.15
C PRO A 262 19.16 -18.78 -23.89
N MET A 263 20.03 -19.78 -23.70
CA MET A 263 20.90 -19.82 -22.53
C MET A 263 22.34 -19.47 -22.90
N PRO A 264 23.08 -18.75 -22.04
CA PRO A 264 24.48 -18.47 -22.30
C PRO A 264 25.32 -19.75 -22.18
N GLU A 265 26.36 -19.86 -23.00
CA GLU A 265 27.29 -20.99 -22.94
C GLU A 265 27.85 -21.19 -21.50
N PRO A 266 28.02 -22.46 -21.07
CA PRO A 266 27.86 -23.69 -21.84
C PRO A 266 26.45 -24.32 -21.74
N PHE A 267 25.46 -23.60 -21.23
CA PHE A 267 24.12 -24.14 -21.04
C PHE A 267 23.40 -24.26 -22.38
N GLY A 268 22.65 -25.35 -22.56
CA GLY A 268 21.71 -25.48 -23.68
C GLY A 268 20.43 -24.69 -23.42
N ASP A 269 19.74 -24.33 -24.50
CA ASP A 269 18.47 -23.59 -24.43
C ASP A 269 17.42 -24.36 -23.62
N VAL A 270 16.59 -23.62 -22.89
CA VAL A 270 15.60 -24.19 -21.97
C VAL A 270 14.20 -23.93 -22.51
N ARG A 271 13.44 -25.01 -22.70
CA ARG A 271 12.02 -24.92 -23.05
C ARG A 271 11.18 -24.78 -21.80
N VAL A 272 10.34 -23.76 -21.76
CA VAL A 272 9.38 -23.51 -20.67
C VAL A 272 7.95 -23.48 -21.21
N THR A 273 7.01 -23.96 -20.42
CA THR A 273 5.58 -24.01 -20.76
C THR A 273 4.78 -23.01 -19.92
N ARG A 274 3.61 -22.63 -20.44
CA ARG A 274 2.64 -21.79 -19.71
C ARG A 274 2.22 -22.47 -18.42
N MET A 275 2.01 -23.78 -18.45
CA MET A 275 1.60 -24.55 -17.29
C MET A 275 2.64 -24.48 -16.16
N GLU A 276 3.94 -24.56 -16.48
CA GLU A 276 5.01 -24.40 -15.49
C GLU A 276 5.01 -22.99 -14.90
N LEU A 277 4.96 -21.95 -15.75
CA LEU A 277 4.87 -20.56 -15.27
C LEU A 277 3.64 -20.34 -14.38
N GLU A 278 2.47 -20.82 -14.81
CA GLU A 278 1.23 -20.73 -14.04
C GLU A 278 1.33 -21.47 -12.69
N ALA A 279 2.01 -22.62 -12.64
CA ALA A 279 2.26 -23.32 -11.39
C ALA A 279 3.14 -22.51 -10.43
N LEU A 280 4.16 -21.81 -10.94
CA LEU A 280 5.06 -20.97 -10.16
C LEU A 280 4.33 -19.76 -9.54
N VAL A 281 3.44 -19.11 -10.30
CA VAL A 281 2.80 -17.85 -9.87
C VAL A 281 1.43 -18.04 -9.19
N ARG A 282 0.80 -19.21 -9.33
CA ARG A 282 -0.53 -19.50 -8.77
C ARG A 282 -0.67 -19.17 -7.28
N PRO A 283 0.28 -19.52 -6.38
CA PRO A 283 0.14 -19.18 -4.96
C PRO A 283 0.05 -17.67 -4.73
N SER A 284 0.88 -16.89 -5.42
CA SER A 284 0.88 -15.43 -5.31
C SER A 284 -0.39 -14.81 -5.88
N PHE A 285 -0.91 -15.34 -7.00
CA PHE A 285 -2.18 -14.86 -7.58
C PHE A 285 -3.42 -15.23 -6.76
N LEU A 286 -3.41 -16.36 -6.05
CA LEU A 286 -4.47 -16.68 -5.08
C LEU A 286 -4.44 -15.72 -3.89
N ARG A 287 -3.24 -15.40 -3.39
CA ARG A 287 -3.06 -14.42 -2.32
C ARG A 287 -3.55 -13.03 -2.73
N SER A 288 -3.22 -12.57 -3.94
CA SER A 288 -3.66 -11.26 -4.44
C SER A 288 -5.17 -11.19 -4.67
N ALA A 289 -5.77 -12.28 -5.15
CA ALA A 289 -7.22 -12.36 -5.33
C ALA A 289 -7.98 -12.36 -3.99
N GLU A 290 -7.44 -13.00 -2.93
CA GLU A 290 -7.99 -12.91 -1.58
C GLU A 290 -7.78 -11.52 -0.95
N LEU A 291 -6.66 -10.88 -1.25
CA LEU A 291 -6.43 -9.50 -0.83
C LEU A 291 -7.50 -8.58 -1.43
N LEU A 292 -7.76 -8.67 -2.74
CA LEU A 292 -8.82 -7.91 -3.37
C LEU A 292 -10.20 -8.21 -2.76
N ALA A 293 -10.53 -9.48 -2.51
CA ALA A 293 -11.78 -9.85 -1.85
C ALA A 293 -11.89 -9.23 -0.44
N THR A 294 -10.78 -9.17 0.30
CA THR A 294 -10.71 -8.52 1.62
C THR A 294 -10.87 -7.00 1.51
N THR A 295 -10.22 -6.35 0.54
CA THR A 295 -10.34 -4.92 0.29
C THR A 295 -11.78 -4.53 -0.07
N ILE A 296 -12.48 -5.35 -0.86
CA ILE A 296 -13.91 -5.19 -1.15
C ILE A 296 -14.74 -5.23 0.14
N ARG A 297 -14.48 -6.20 1.03
CA ARG A 297 -15.17 -6.28 2.32
C ARG A 297 -14.86 -5.10 3.23
N ARG A 298 -13.60 -4.61 3.26
CA ARG A 298 -13.19 -3.43 4.06
C ARG A 298 -13.88 -2.15 3.58
N ALA A 299 -14.16 -2.04 2.29
CA ALA A 299 -14.99 -0.96 1.75
C ALA A 299 -16.48 -1.08 2.13
N GLY A 300 -16.88 -2.11 2.90
CA GLY A 300 -18.27 -2.36 3.30
C GLY A 300 -19.13 -2.94 2.18
N LEU A 301 -18.53 -3.54 1.15
CA LEU A 301 -19.21 -4.07 -0.02
C LEU A 301 -19.09 -5.59 -0.10
N SER A 302 -20.06 -6.20 -0.79
CA SER A 302 -19.94 -7.54 -1.34
C SER A 302 -19.66 -7.44 -2.85
N PRO A 303 -19.02 -8.45 -3.48
CA PRO A 303 -18.69 -8.40 -4.90
C PRO A 303 -19.89 -8.01 -5.79
N ASP A 304 -21.08 -8.56 -5.54
CA ASP A 304 -22.32 -8.30 -6.30
C ASP A 304 -22.80 -6.84 -6.27
N ARG A 305 -22.21 -5.99 -5.43
CA ARG A 305 -22.49 -4.56 -5.33
C ARG A 305 -21.51 -3.69 -6.11
N LEU A 306 -20.50 -4.29 -6.73
CA LEU A 306 -19.52 -3.58 -7.56
C LEU A 306 -20.09 -3.28 -8.94
N GLY A 307 -19.73 -2.12 -9.49
CA GLY A 307 -19.95 -1.82 -10.91
C GLY A 307 -19.02 -2.63 -11.84
N GLY A 308 -17.99 -3.25 -11.27
CA GLY A 308 -17.11 -4.19 -11.95
C GLY A 308 -15.75 -4.35 -11.28
N VAL A 309 -14.96 -5.28 -11.81
CA VAL A 309 -13.56 -5.48 -11.47
C VAL A 309 -12.73 -5.11 -12.70
N TYR A 310 -11.81 -4.17 -12.58
CA TYR A 310 -10.98 -3.66 -13.68
C TYR A 310 -9.52 -4.04 -13.49
N LEU A 311 -8.95 -4.72 -14.48
CA LEU A 311 -7.55 -5.14 -14.47
C LEU A 311 -6.67 -4.11 -15.19
N VAL A 312 -5.60 -3.74 -14.52
CA VAL A 312 -4.60 -2.77 -14.98
C VAL A 312 -3.20 -3.36 -14.86
N GLY A 313 -2.27 -2.85 -15.66
CA GLY A 313 -0.89 -3.32 -15.70
C GLY A 313 -0.67 -4.45 -16.71
N GLY A 314 0.47 -4.40 -17.41
CA GLY A 314 0.80 -5.36 -18.48
C GLY A 314 0.73 -6.85 -18.08
N PRO A 315 1.26 -7.26 -16.91
CA PRO A 315 1.15 -8.62 -16.38
C PRO A 315 -0.29 -9.13 -16.21
N SER A 316 -1.28 -8.25 -16.12
CA SER A 316 -2.69 -8.65 -15.98
C SER A 316 -3.23 -9.41 -17.21
N ARG A 317 -2.48 -9.45 -18.31
CA ARG A 317 -2.77 -10.27 -19.50
C ARG A 317 -2.62 -11.78 -19.26
N MET A 318 -1.99 -12.23 -18.16
CA MET A 318 -1.84 -13.65 -17.87
C MET A 318 -3.23 -14.31 -17.70
N PRO A 319 -3.60 -15.31 -18.52
CA PRO A 319 -4.94 -15.89 -18.48
C PRO A 319 -5.34 -16.47 -17.11
N LEU A 320 -4.36 -17.03 -16.38
CA LEU A 320 -4.56 -17.54 -15.04
C LEU A 320 -5.19 -16.50 -14.10
N LEU A 321 -4.75 -15.24 -14.16
CA LEU A 321 -5.21 -14.20 -13.24
C LEU A 321 -6.71 -13.92 -13.40
N ALA A 322 -7.15 -13.67 -14.64
CA ALA A 322 -8.56 -13.42 -14.93
C ALA A 322 -9.46 -14.58 -14.48
N ASN A 323 -8.99 -15.83 -14.69
CA ASN A 323 -9.70 -17.03 -14.27
C ASN A 323 -9.81 -17.15 -12.74
N LEU A 324 -8.73 -16.88 -12.01
CA LEU A 324 -8.73 -16.93 -10.54
C LEU A 324 -9.67 -15.87 -9.95
N LEU A 325 -9.60 -14.64 -10.45
CA LEU A 325 -10.47 -13.54 -10.02
C LEU A 325 -11.94 -13.82 -10.32
N ALA A 326 -12.26 -14.31 -11.52
CA ALA A 326 -13.63 -14.69 -11.89
C ALA A 326 -14.19 -15.79 -10.99
N ASN A 327 -13.38 -16.79 -10.65
CA ASN A 327 -13.79 -17.87 -9.77
C ASN A 327 -14.01 -17.41 -8.33
N GLN A 328 -13.13 -16.54 -7.82
CA GLN A 328 -13.15 -16.09 -6.43
C GLN A 328 -14.23 -15.03 -6.17
N LEU A 329 -14.37 -14.06 -7.07
CA LEU A 329 -15.32 -12.95 -6.91
C LEU A 329 -16.67 -13.20 -7.57
N ARG A 330 -16.79 -14.26 -8.40
CA ARG A 330 -17.98 -14.55 -9.22
C ARG A 330 -18.37 -13.40 -10.16
N ILE A 331 -17.40 -12.56 -10.52
CA ILE A 331 -17.53 -11.43 -11.43
C ILE A 331 -16.45 -11.56 -12.48
N ALA A 332 -16.84 -11.50 -13.75
CA ALA A 332 -15.89 -11.47 -14.85
C ALA A 332 -15.09 -10.15 -14.79
N PRO A 333 -13.76 -10.18 -14.58
CA PRO A 333 -12.98 -8.97 -14.61
C PRO A 333 -12.91 -8.43 -16.04
N THR A 334 -12.89 -7.11 -16.15
CA THR A 334 -12.71 -6.40 -17.42
C THR A 334 -11.27 -5.97 -17.55
N THR A 335 -10.70 -6.14 -18.74
CA THR A 335 -9.40 -5.59 -19.13
C THR A 335 -9.56 -4.87 -20.46
N GLN A 336 -8.64 -3.96 -20.76
CA GLN A 336 -8.49 -3.42 -22.12
C GLN A 336 -7.49 -4.26 -22.92
N ASP A 337 -7.43 -4.02 -24.22
CA ASP A 337 -6.41 -4.61 -25.10
C ASP A 337 -4.99 -4.17 -24.68
N GLN A 338 -4.89 -2.92 -24.22
CA GLN A 338 -3.67 -2.31 -23.66
C GLN A 338 -3.90 -1.90 -22.19
N PRO A 339 -3.87 -2.85 -21.24
CA PRO A 339 -4.07 -2.55 -19.82
C PRO A 339 -3.00 -1.60 -19.25
N GLU A 340 -1.81 -1.54 -19.84
CA GLU A 340 -0.74 -0.59 -19.48
C GLU A 340 -1.01 0.86 -19.86
N THR A 341 -1.98 1.15 -20.75
CA THR A 341 -2.35 2.54 -21.09
C THR A 341 -3.52 3.04 -20.26
N ALA A 342 -4.21 2.16 -19.54
CA ALA A 342 -5.45 2.45 -18.84
C ALA A 342 -5.32 3.60 -17.83
N VAL A 343 -4.25 3.61 -17.05
CA VAL A 343 -3.97 4.67 -16.07
C VAL A 343 -3.76 6.00 -16.78
N ALA A 344 -2.90 6.04 -17.81
CA ALA A 344 -2.60 7.26 -18.55
C ALA A 344 -3.85 7.90 -19.18
N PHE A 345 -4.72 7.10 -19.80
CA PHE A 345 -6.00 7.61 -20.29
C PHE A 345 -6.92 8.06 -19.15
N GLY A 346 -6.94 7.31 -18.06
CA GLY A 346 -7.71 7.60 -16.86
C GLY A 346 -7.41 8.95 -16.22
N LEU A 347 -6.15 9.36 -16.19
CA LEU A 347 -5.69 10.65 -15.65
C LEU A 347 -6.42 11.84 -16.30
N HIS A 348 -6.77 11.73 -17.58
CA HIS A 348 -7.52 12.77 -18.29
C HIS A 348 -8.97 12.89 -17.78
N HIS A 349 -9.58 11.78 -17.39
CA HIS A 349 -10.99 11.72 -16.97
C HIS A 349 -11.22 12.09 -15.50
N VAL A 350 -10.16 12.29 -14.71
CA VAL A 350 -10.28 12.75 -13.33
C VAL A 350 -10.61 14.26 -13.28
N PRO A 351 -11.63 14.69 -12.52
CA PRO A 351 -11.94 16.11 -12.34
C PRO A 351 -10.79 16.89 -11.68
N ALA A 352 -10.61 18.16 -12.04
CA ALA A 352 -9.48 18.98 -11.58
C ALA A 352 -9.48 19.36 -10.08
N GLY A 353 -10.49 18.94 -9.29
CA GLY A 353 -10.63 19.28 -7.86
C GLY A 353 -10.08 18.25 -6.87
N GLY A 354 -9.29 17.27 -7.33
CA GLY A 354 -9.01 16.03 -6.57
C GLY A 354 -7.78 16.01 -5.65
N GLU A 355 -7.04 17.11 -5.46
CA GLU A 355 -5.79 17.07 -4.67
C GLU A 355 -5.99 17.11 -3.14
N ASP A 356 -7.13 17.60 -2.65
CA ASP A 356 -7.48 17.62 -1.23
C ASP A 356 -8.92 17.16 -1.05
N SER A 357 -9.15 16.00 -0.44
CA SER A 357 -10.51 15.60 -0.07
C SER A 357 -10.53 14.71 1.15
N GLN A 358 -10.94 15.30 2.27
CA GLN A 358 -11.64 14.58 3.33
C GLN A 358 -12.84 13.85 2.72
N LEU A 359 -12.92 12.54 2.99
CA LEU A 359 -14.04 11.68 2.62
C LEU A 359 -15.35 12.25 3.15
N THR A 360 -16.12 12.93 2.30
CA THR A 360 -17.57 12.95 2.48
C THR A 360 -18.13 11.81 1.66
N VAL A 361 -18.14 10.61 2.24
CA VAL A 361 -19.02 9.55 1.75
C VAL A 361 -20.44 10.07 2.01
N PRO A 362 -21.28 10.37 1.00
CA PRO A 362 -22.69 10.45 1.28
C PRO A 362 -23.06 9.07 1.82
N ALA A 363 -23.50 9.02 3.08
CA ALA A 363 -24.01 7.80 3.68
C ALA A 363 -25.00 7.21 2.68
N PHE A 364 -24.61 6.10 2.02
CA PHE A 364 -25.55 5.35 1.22
C PHE A 364 -26.63 4.92 2.20
N ALA A 365 -27.79 5.57 2.11
CA ALA A 365 -28.97 5.15 2.83
C ALA A 365 -29.12 3.64 2.61
N PRO A 366 -29.41 2.85 3.66
CA PRO A 366 -29.61 1.42 3.49
C PRO A 366 -30.68 1.24 2.41
N VAL A 367 -30.25 0.73 1.26
CA VAL A 367 -31.15 0.33 0.19
C VAL A 367 -32.03 -0.72 0.82
N SER A 368 -33.29 -0.35 1.07
CA SER A 368 -34.30 -1.30 1.52
C SER A 368 -34.26 -2.49 0.58
N PRO A 369 -34.30 -3.73 1.10
CA PRO A 369 -34.25 -4.91 0.25
C PRO A 369 -35.31 -4.78 -0.85
N PRO A 370 -35.00 -5.17 -2.10
CA PRO A 370 -35.99 -5.09 -3.17
C PRO A 370 -37.24 -5.81 -2.70
N VAL A 371 -38.35 -5.08 -2.66
CA VAL A 371 -39.67 -5.67 -2.49
C VAL A 371 -39.74 -6.77 -3.54
N ARG A 372 -39.79 -8.01 -3.08
CA ARG A 372 -39.96 -9.19 -3.91
C ARG A 372 -41.21 -8.94 -4.74
N GLN A 373 -41.05 -8.57 -6.01
CA GLN A 373 -42.17 -8.49 -6.92
C GLN A 373 -42.75 -9.90 -6.98
N GLN A 374 -43.95 -10.05 -6.42
CA GLN A 374 -44.71 -11.27 -6.56
C GLN A 374 -44.91 -11.53 -8.05
N PRO A 375 -44.77 -12.78 -8.52
CA PRO A 375 -44.99 -13.09 -9.93
C PRO A 375 -46.39 -12.65 -10.33
N VAL A 376 -46.49 -12.00 -11.49
CA VAL A 376 -47.76 -11.58 -12.11
C VAL A 376 -48.63 -12.82 -12.26
N GLN A 377 -49.63 -12.96 -11.38
CA GLN A 377 -50.68 -13.96 -11.52
C GLN A 377 -51.54 -13.60 -12.73
N GLN A 378 -51.53 -14.46 -13.74
CA GLN A 378 -52.54 -14.46 -14.79
C GLN A 378 -53.92 -14.58 -14.13
N GLN A 379 -54.82 -13.65 -14.44
CA GLN A 379 -56.18 -13.61 -13.92
C GLN A 379 -56.96 -14.84 -14.38
N GLN A 380 -57.34 -15.71 -13.43
CA GLN A 380 -58.42 -16.68 -13.62
C GLN A 380 -59.79 -16.03 -13.29
N PRO A 381 -60.89 -16.44 -13.96
CA PRO A 381 -62.22 -15.90 -13.69
C PRO A 381 -62.72 -16.30 -12.30
N PRO A 382 -63.61 -15.49 -11.67
CA PRO A 382 -63.97 -15.66 -10.27
C PRO A 382 -64.91 -16.85 -10.05
N PRO A 383 -64.69 -17.66 -8.99
CA PRO A 383 -65.65 -18.68 -8.56
C PRO A 383 -66.79 -18.07 -7.72
N PRO A 384 -67.93 -18.79 -7.57
CA PRO A 384 -69.11 -18.26 -6.89
C PRO A 384 -68.89 -18.07 -5.38
N ARG A 385 -69.45 -16.97 -4.85
CA ARG A 385 -69.34 -16.55 -3.45
C ARG A 385 -69.95 -17.56 -2.49
N ARG A 386 -69.18 -18.02 -1.50
CA ARG A 386 -69.67 -18.68 -0.28
C ARG A 386 -69.67 -17.70 0.91
N PRO A 387 -70.59 -17.86 1.89
CA PRO A 387 -70.71 -16.95 3.03
C PRO A 387 -69.50 -17.06 4.00
N GLN A 388 -69.06 -15.92 4.54
CA GLN A 388 -67.97 -15.84 5.53
C GLN A 388 -68.46 -16.16 6.96
N PRO A 389 -67.71 -16.93 7.76
CA PRO A 389 -67.92 -17.05 9.20
C PRO A 389 -67.31 -15.85 9.97
N PRO A 390 -67.73 -15.60 11.22
CA PRO A 390 -67.38 -14.38 11.96
C PRO A 390 -65.91 -14.33 12.40
N ARG A 391 -65.38 -13.10 12.46
CA ARG A 391 -64.01 -12.77 12.89
C ARG A 391 -63.83 -12.98 14.40
N TRP A 392 -62.77 -13.69 14.77
CA TRP A 392 -62.33 -13.86 16.15
C TRP A 392 -61.18 -12.88 16.45
N THR A 393 -61.26 -12.14 17.56
CA THR A 393 -60.20 -11.25 18.06
C THR A 393 -59.51 -11.88 19.28
N PRO A 394 -58.17 -11.90 19.35
CA PRO A 394 -57.47 -12.47 20.50
C PRO A 394 -57.48 -11.55 21.73
N PRO A 395 -57.43 -12.10 22.96
CA PRO A 395 -57.43 -11.33 24.21
C PRO A 395 -56.02 -10.80 24.57
N PRO A 396 -55.93 -9.78 25.45
CA PRO A 396 -54.66 -9.16 25.85
C PRO A 396 -53.83 -10.04 26.82
N PRO A 397 -52.51 -9.81 26.90
CA PRO A 397 -51.61 -10.62 27.73
C PRO A 397 -51.73 -10.30 29.23
N PRO A 398 -51.46 -11.27 30.12
CA PRO A 398 -51.55 -11.11 31.57
C PRO A 398 -50.33 -10.39 32.18
N PRO A 399 -50.47 -9.80 33.39
CA PRO A 399 -49.40 -9.05 34.05
C PRO A 399 -48.34 -9.97 34.68
N GLY A 400 -47.08 -9.53 34.62
CA GLY A 400 -45.91 -10.26 35.12
C GLY A 400 -45.81 -10.34 36.66
N PRO A 401 -45.15 -11.37 37.20
CA PRO A 401 -45.07 -11.57 38.64
C PRO A 401 -43.96 -10.77 39.33
N ASN A 402 -44.34 -10.16 40.45
CA ASN A 402 -43.50 -9.55 41.48
C ASN A 402 -42.72 -10.63 42.24
N TRP A 403 -41.40 -10.49 42.39
CA TRP A 403 -40.65 -11.22 43.43
C TRP A 403 -39.71 -10.31 44.23
N ARG A 404 -39.82 -10.46 45.55
CA ARG A 404 -39.18 -9.69 46.62
C ARG A 404 -37.74 -10.20 46.88
N LYS A 405 -36.90 -9.29 47.38
CA LYS A 405 -35.49 -9.49 47.78
C LYS A 405 -35.30 -10.53 48.90
N PRO A 406 -34.05 -11.02 49.07
CA PRO A 406 -33.45 -11.06 50.40
C PRO A 406 -32.05 -10.40 50.49
N THR A 407 -31.87 -9.73 51.63
CA THR A 407 -30.67 -9.34 52.41
C THR A 407 -29.79 -10.55 52.79
N ALA A 408 -28.53 -10.53 53.22
CA ALA A 408 -27.44 -9.56 53.47
C ALA A 408 -26.16 -10.39 53.84
N TYR A 409 -25.02 -9.70 54.02
CA TYR A 409 -23.66 -10.13 54.45
C TYR A 409 -22.69 -10.53 53.33
N GLY A 410 -21.54 -9.89 53.12
CA GLY A 410 -20.91 -8.74 53.79
C GLY A 410 -19.43 -8.63 53.39
N VAL A 411 -18.85 -7.43 53.60
CA VAL A 411 -17.39 -7.15 53.75
C VAL A 411 -16.60 -7.16 52.42
N LEU A 412 -15.83 -6.19 51.93
CA LEU A 412 -15.18 -4.91 52.36
C LEU A 412 -14.35 -4.50 51.11
N VAL A 413 -14.23 -3.27 50.61
CA VAL A 413 -13.41 -2.13 51.08
C VAL A 413 -13.58 -1.01 50.02
N LEU A 414 -14.08 0.15 50.48
CA LEU A 414 -13.76 1.57 50.15
C LEU A 414 -13.26 1.93 48.72
N ALA A 415 -13.93 2.77 47.89
CA ALA A 415 -14.42 4.16 48.06
C ALA A 415 -13.29 5.22 48.12
N ILE A 416 -13.35 6.42 47.56
CA ILE A 416 -14.34 7.20 46.76
C ILE A 416 -13.58 8.44 46.22
N ALA A 417 -14.08 9.01 45.12
CA ALA A 417 -13.65 10.28 44.56
C ALA A 417 -14.26 11.52 45.26
N ALA A 418 -13.59 12.67 45.05
CA ALA A 418 -14.05 14.07 45.15
C ALA A 418 -13.94 14.78 46.52
N ILE A 419 -13.44 16.02 46.57
CA ILE A 419 -14.12 17.33 46.36
C ILE A 419 -13.09 18.48 46.60
N VAL A 420 -13.24 19.61 45.89
CA VAL A 420 -13.10 21.06 46.29
C VAL A 420 -12.16 21.87 45.35
N THR A 421 -12.64 22.63 44.35
CA THR A 421 -13.27 24.01 44.30
C THR A 421 -12.29 25.21 44.26
N THR A 422 -12.04 25.72 43.05
CA THR A 422 -12.17 27.11 42.51
C THR A 422 -11.57 28.40 43.16
N ILE A 423 -11.09 29.28 42.23
CA ILE A 423 -11.05 30.77 42.11
C ILE A 423 -9.70 31.53 42.37
N VAL A 424 -9.18 32.24 41.33
CA VAL A 424 -8.91 33.72 41.25
C VAL A 424 -7.78 34.13 40.24
N LEU A 425 -8.22 34.72 39.11
CA LEU A 425 -7.82 35.96 38.38
C LEU A 425 -6.36 36.32 37.92
N LEU A 426 -6.33 36.68 36.61
CA LEU A 426 -5.71 37.86 35.93
C LEU A 426 -4.19 37.97 35.66
N SER A 427 -3.82 37.83 34.38
CA SER A 427 -2.95 38.70 33.53
C SER A 427 -2.81 37.99 32.16
N GLY A 428 -3.02 38.56 30.97
CA GLY A 428 -2.59 39.86 30.45
C GLY A 428 -1.29 39.65 29.67
N GLY A 429 -1.36 39.43 28.35
CA GLY A 429 -0.17 39.28 27.50
C GLY A 429 -0.52 39.11 26.01
N GLU A 430 0.00 40.02 25.20
CA GLU A 430 -0.31 40.34 23.81
C GLU A 430 0.04 39.26 22.77
N GLU A 431 -0.72 39.22 21.67
CA GLU A 431 -0.38 38.52 20.43
C GLU A 431 0.56 39.41 19.59
N GLU A 432 1.75 38.88 19.24
CA GLU A 432 2.60 39.41 18.17
C GLU A 432 2.80 38.37 17.05
N PRO A 433 3.06 38.80 15.79
CA PRO A 433 2.94 37.95 14.61
C PRO A 433 4.18 37.09 14.32
N VAL A 434 3.91 35.92 13.75
CA VAL A 434 4.86 34.85 13.42
C VAL A 434 5.85 35.27 12.33
N ALA A 435 7.14 35.26 12.67
CA ALA A 435 8.26 35.32 11.74
C ALA A 435 8.62 33.92 11.19
N ALA A 436 9.13 33.88 9.96
CA ALA A 436 9.49 32.66 9.22
C ALA A 436 10.54 31.78 9.94
N PRO A 437 10.49 30.43 9.82
CA PRO A 437 11.36 29.56 10.59
C PRO A 437 12.78 29.49 10.02
N ALA A 438 13.76 29.72 10.91
CA ALA A 438 15.18 29.41 10.76
C ALA A 438 15.43 27.90 10.98
N PRO A 439 16.58 27.33 10.54
CA PRO A 439 16.82 25.89 10.56
C PRO A 439 16.85 25.30 11.98
N ALA A 440 16.21 24.15 12.17
CA ALA A 440 15.93 23.53 13.46
C ALA A 440 17.20 23.05 14.21
N LYS A 441 17.26 23.37 15.51
CA LYS A 441 18.20 22.78 16.48
C LYS A 441 17.79 21.34 16.82
N PRO A 442 18.71 20.47 17.29
CA PRO A 442 18.36 19.12 17.76
C PRO A 442 17.31 19.18 18.88
N VAL A 443 16.22 18.44 18.71
CA VAL A 443 15.08 18.39 19.65
C VAL A 443 15.48 17.58 20.89
N SER A 444 15.52 18.21 22.07
CA SER A 444 15.64 17.52 23.36
C SER A 444 14.31 16.84 23.72
N CYS A 445 14.37 15.58 24.15
CA CYS A 445 13.20 14.78 24.53
C CYS A 445 12.92 14.77 26.04
N ASP A 446 13.56 15.66 26.80
CA ASP A 446 13.44 15.71 28.26
C ASP A 446 12.10 16.29 28.72
N GLN A 447 11.44 17.11 27.89
CA GLN A 447 10.13 17.67 28.15
C GLN A 447 9.15 17.30 27.01
N PRO A 448 7.88 17.00 27.32
CA PRO A 448 6.90 16.68 26.29
C PRO A 448 6.57 17.95 25.48
N GLY A 449 6.76 17.86 24.16
CA GLY A 449 6.35 18.90 23.22
C GLY A 449 4.84 18.89 22.94
N PRO A 450 4.37 19.67 21.95
CA PRO A 450 2.98 19.61 21.51
C PRO A 450 2.62 18.19 21.07
N LYS A 451 1.38 17.77 21.37
CA LYS A 451 0.84 16.47 20.98
C LYS A 451 0.03 16.60 19.70
N ASP A 452 0.11 15.60 18.83
CA ASP A 452 -0.77 15.47 17.68
C ASP A 452 -2.14 14.87 18.03
N ALA A 453 -2.99 14.67 17.02
CA ALA A 453 -4.36 14.16 17.18
C ALA A 453 -4.43 12.75 17.81
N GLN A 454 -3.36 11.96 17.76
CA GLN A 454 -3.26 10.62 18.37
C GLN A 454 -2.56 10.65 19.74
N GLY A 455 -2.16 11.84 20.21
CA GLY A 455 -1.49 12.05 21.50
C GLY A 455 0.03 11.94 21.44
N PHE A 456 0.64 11.71 20.27
CA PHE A 456 2.09 11.59 20.18
C PHE A 456 2.76 12.97 20.19
N THR A 457 3.88 13.07 20.89
CA THR A 457 4.86 14.16 20.71
C THR A 457 5.82 13.81 19.56
N ASP A 458 6.56 14.78 19.04
CA ASP A 458 7.61 14.55 18.04
C ASP A 458 8.62 13.48 18.50
N CYS A 459 8.98 13.48 19.78
CA CYS A 459 9.88 12.48 20.36
C CYS A 459 9.26 11.08 20.42
N LEU A 460 7.97 10.97 20.77
CA LEU A 460 7.28 9.68 20.74
C LEU A 460 7.11 9.16 19.31
N ARG A 461 6.91 10.04 18.32
CA ARG A 461 6.87 9.66 16.90
C ARG A 461 8.19 9.05 16.42
N ARG A 462 9.32 9.47 16.96
CA ARG A 462 10.65 8.93 16.58
C ARG A 462 10.86 7.48 17.01
N ILE A 463 10.29 7.05 18.14
CA ILE A 463 10.40 5.66 18.62
C ILE A 463 9.18 4.79 18.24
N ALA A 464 8.15 5.41 17.69
CA ALA A 464 6.96 4.70 17.27
C ALA A 464 7.08 4.31 15.79
N ALA A 465 7.13 3.00 15.53
CA ALA A 465 7.30 2.40 14.20
C ALA A 465 6.04 2.57 13.30
N VAL A 466 5.64 1.54 12.54
CA VAL A 466 4.47 1.59 11.63
C VAL A 466 3.12 1.56 12.38
N ILE A 467 3.11 1.18 13.66
CA ILE A 467 1.88 1.02 14.47
C ILE A 467 0.99 2.28 14.57
N PRO A 468 1.53 3.50 14.75
CA PRO A 468 0.74 4.73 14.85
C PRO A 468 -0.06 5.09 13.59
N GLN A 469 0.17 4.42 12.46
CA GLN A 469 -0.62 4.62 11.24
C GLN A 469 -1.96 3.85 11.25
N ARG A 470 -2.31 3.20 12.36
CA ARG A 470 -3.59 2.51 12.59
C ARG A 470 -4.48 3.34 13.52
N ASP A 471 -5.77 3.42 13.24
CA ASP A 471 -6.74 4.37 13.85
C ASP A 471 -7.02 4.22 15.38
N GLU A 472 -6.26 3.39 16.11
CA GLU A 472 -6.51 3.02 17.51
C GLU A 472 -5.38 3.42 18.49
N CYS A 473 -4.73 4.56 18.26
CA CYS A 473 -3.79 5.18 19.19
C CYS A 473 -4.39 6.40 19.88
N ARG A 474 -4.19 6.53 21.20
CA ARG A 474 -4.71 7.66 21.99
C ARG A 474 -3.74 8.05 23.10
N ASP A 475 -3.78 9.33 23.46
CA ASP A 475 -3.10 9.86 24.65
C ASP A 475 -3.50 9.06 25.90
N ALA A 476 -2.50 8.71 26.72
CA ALA A 476 -2.67 7.79 27.84
C ALA A 476 -2.04 8.35 29.14
N PRO A 477 -2.59 9.44 29.71
CA PRO A 477 -2.03 10.08 30.90
C PRO A 477 -1.97 9.13 32.11
N ASP A 478 -2.93 8.22 32.26
CA ASP A 478 -2.92 7.23 33.35
C ASP A 478 -1.75 6.23 33.21
N ALA A 479 -1.43 5.83 31.97
CA ALA A 479 -0.29 4.97 31.70
C ALA A 479 1.03 5.71 31.98
N ALA A 480 1.09 7.00 31.67
CA ALA A 480 2.24 7.85 31.98
C ALA A 480 2.46 7.96 33.50
N ALA A 481 1.40 8.28 34.25
CA ALA A 481 1.45 8.41 35.70
C ALA A 481 1.87 7.11 36.40
N THR A 482 1.43 5.95 35.89
CA THR A 482 1.75 4.63 36.45
C THR A 482 3.25 4.34 36.46
N VAL A 483 4.00 4.87 35.49
CA VAL A 483 5.45 4.60 35.35
C VAL A 483 6.32 5.84 35.56
N GLY A 484 5.73 6.97 35.96
CA GLY A 484 6.44 8.24 36.13
C GLY A 484 6.94 8.87 34.82
N ALA A 485 6.28 8.58 33.69
CA ALA A 485 6.59 9.19 32.41
C ALA A 485 5.95 10.58 32.28
N SER A 486 6.60 11.47 31.53
CA SER A 486 6.10 12.82 31.25
C SER A 486 4.99 12.82 30.19
N SER A 487 4.98 11.83 29.30
CA SER A 487 3.87 11.55 28.38
C SER A 487 3.81 10.08 28.03
N ALA A 488 2.62 9.58 27.70
CA ALA A 488 2.44 8.26 27.14
C ALA A 488 1.33 8.19 26.10
N VAL A 489 1.49 7.28 25.14
CA VAL A 489 0.47 6.95 24.13
C VAL A 489 0.24 5.45 24.14
N THR A 490 -1.02 5.04 24.15
CA THR A 490 -1.40 3.63 24.03
C THR A 490 -2.01 3.39 22.65
N CYS A 491 -1.50 2.37 21.97
CA CYS A 491 -2.07 1.86 20.74
C CYS A 491 -2.57 0.43 20.96
N VAL A 492 -3.78 0.15 20.51
CA VAL A 492 -4.37 -1.20 20.53
C VAL A 492 -4.57 -1.65 19.08
N PHE A 493 -4.30 -2.92 18.79
CA PHE A 493 -4.52 -3.47 17.46
C PHE A 493 -4.62 -4.99 17.51
N LYS A 494 -5.18 -5.60 16.46
CA LYS A 494 -5.22 -7.05 16.28
C LYS A 494 -4.36 -7.48 15.09
N ASP A 495 -3.79 -8.67 15.20
CA ASP A 495 -3.19 -9.40 14.08
C ASP A 495 -3.82 -10.81 14.00
N ASP A 496 -3.39 -11.62 13.03
CA ASP A 496 -3.90 -12.98 12.81
C ASP A 496 -3.68 -13.93 13.99
N LYS A 497 -2.82 -13.55 14.94
CA LYS A 497 -2.45 -14.34 16.12
C LYS A 497 -3.10 -13.83 17.40
N GLY A 498 -3.75 -12.65 17.42
CA GLY A 498 -4.53 -12.15 18.55
C GLY A 498 -4.46 -10.64 18.79
N ALA A 499 -4.74 -10.21 20.03
CA ALA A 499 -4.79 -8.81 20.43
C ALA A 499 -3.45 -8.31 20.97
N ASN A 500 -3.12 -7.07 20.62
CA ASN A 500 -1.87 -6.41 20.96
C ASN A 500 -2.16 -5.02 21.53
N ALA A 501 -1.45 -4.64 22.58
CA ALA A 501 -1.45 -3.29 23.12
C ALA A 501 -0.02 -2.82 23.37
N ILE A 502 0.38 -1.70 22.78
CA ILE A 502 1.69 -1.08 22.99
C ILE A 502 1.53 0.26 23.67
N ASN A 503 2.36 0.53 24.67
CA ASN A 503 2.47 1.83 25.30
C ASN A 503 3.83 2.43 24.95
N TYR A 504 3.83 3.65 24.44
CA TYR A 504 5.04 4.46 24.22
C TYR A 504 5.16 5.47 25.36
N TYR A 505 6.36 5.63 25.92
CA TYR A 505 6.65 6.46 27.08
C TYR A 505 7.76 7.46 26.77
N GLN A 506 7.54 8.72 27.14
CA GLN A 506 8.55 9.78 27.11
C GLN A 506 8.93 10.16 28.55
N GLY A 507 10.21 10.43 28.78
CA GLY A 507 10.74 10.79 30.09
C GLY A 507 11.13 9.60 30.96
N VAL A 508 10.97 8.37 30.47
CA VAL A 508 11.37 7.13 31.17
C VAL A 508 12.18 6.26 30.22
N ALA A 509 13.44 6.01 30.60
CA ALA A 509 14.31 5.08 29.89
C ALA A 509 13.90 3.62 30.16
N MET A 510 14.23 2.73 29.24
CA MET A 510 13.96 1.28 29.35
C MET A 510 14.47 0.69 30.68
N THR A 511 15.61 1.14 31.18
CA THR A 511 16.22 0.67 32.44
C THR A 511 15.31 0.88 33.65
N GLY A 512 14.48 1.93 33.65
CA GLY A 512 13.52 2.20 34.72
C GLY A 512 12.31 1.26 34.73
N LEU A 513 12.04 0.57 33.62
CA LEU A 513 10.93 -0.37 33.47
C LEU A 513 11.39 -1.84 33.51
N GLU A 514 12.69 -2.09 33.35
CA GLU A 514 13.25 -3.40 33.07
C GLU A 514 12.94 -4.42 34.18
N ASP A 515 13.19 -4.06 35.44
CA ASP A 515 12.96 -4.96 36.59
C ASP A 515 11.48 -5.35 36.72
N GLY A 516 10.57 -4.38 36.58
CA GLY A 516 9.13 -4.63 36.64
C GLY A 516 8.63 -5.51 35.49
N VAL A 517 9.22 -5.37 34.29
CA VAL A 517 8.91 -6.21 33.14
C VAL A 517 9.47 -7.63 33.30
N ARG A 518 10.71 -7.77 33.79
CA ARG A 518 11.32 -9.08 34.05
C ARG A 518 10.53 -9.91 35.06
N GLN A 519 9.99 -9.28 36.10
CA GLN A 519 9.10 -9.96 37.07
C GLN A 519 7.81 -10.49 36.44
N ARG A 520 7.33 -9.88 35.35
CA ARG A 520 6.13 -10.33 34.61
C ARG A 520 6.44 -11.46 33.62
N MET A 521 7.69 -11.60 33.19
CA MET A 521 8.17 -12.68 32.31
C MET A 521 8.43 -13.94 33.14
N THR A 522 7.43 -14.82 33.20
CA THR A 522 7.43 -15.99 34.09
C THR A 522 7.79 -17.30 33.40
N LYS A 523 7.98 -17.29 32.07
CA LYS A 523 8.28 -18.48 31.27
C LYS A 523 9.53 -18.29 30.42
N GLY A 524 10.51 -19.18 30.63
CA GLY A 524 11.76 -19.21 29.86
C GLY A 524 12.70 -18.04 30.17
N LYS A 525 13.89 -18.07 29.58
CA LYS A 525 14.84 -16.95 29.64
C LYS A 525 14.38 -15.87 28.65
N PRO A 526 14.27 -14.59 29.06
CA PRO A 526 14.04 -13.50 28.12
C PRO A 526 15.15 -13.42 27.06
N ALA A 527 14.79 -13.01 25.85
CA ALA A 527 15.72 -12.66 24.79
C ALA A 527 16.03 -11.17 24.86
N GLU A 528 17.29 -10.83 24.68
CA GLU A 528 17.79 -9.45 24.78
C GLU A 528 18.66 -9.17 23.57
N GLY A 529 18.63 -7.92 23.09
CA GLY A 529 19.44 -7.49 21.97
C GLY A 529 19.47 -5.99 21.82
N THR A 530 20.29 -5.53 20.88
CA THR A 530 20.37 -4.13 20.47
C THR A 530 19.64 -3.94 19.14
N TRP A 531 19.20 -2.72 18.88
CA TRP A 531 18.58 -2.34 17.62
C TRP A 531 19.07 -0.96 17.18
N ALA A 532 19.08 -0.75 15.86
CA ALA A 532 19.39 0.53 15.24
C ALA A 532 18.49 0.74 14.02
N ALA A 533 17.88 1.92 13.91
CA ALA A 533 17.05 2.36 12.79
C ALA A 533 16.84 3.87 12.86
N ASP A 534 16.72 4.52 11.69
CA ASP A 534 16.40 5.96 11.55
C ASP A 534 17.24 6.89 12.45
N GLY A 535 18.54 6.57 12.57
CA GLY A 535 19.49 7.32 13.40
C GLY A 535 19.32 7.13 14.92
N LEU A 536 18.39 6.29 15.37
CA LEU A 536 18.24 5.86 16.75
C LEU A 536 18.96 4.53 17.00
N ARG A 537 19.49 4.40 18.22
CA ARG A 537 20.04 3.15 18.75
C ARG A 537 19.40 2.84 20.09
N GLY A 538 19.23 1.56 20.38
CA GLY A 538 18.50 1.13 21.56
C GLY A 538 18.71 -0.33 21.90
N ARG A 539 18.04 -0.74 22.99
CA ARG A 539 17.97 -2.13 23.46
C ARG A 539 16.53 -2.62 23.44
N TYR A 540 16.37 -3.93 23.40
CA TYR A 540 15.09 -4.59 23.61
C TYR A 540 15.23 -5.81 24.54
N LEU A 541 14.12 -6.14 25.20
CA LEU A 541 13.91 -7.30 26.05
C LEU A 541 12.57 -7.93 25.66
N ALA A 542 12.59 -9.16 25.17
CA ALA A 542 11.42 -9.91 24.74
C ALA A 542 11.27 -11.19 25.57
N GLY A 543 10.05 -11.52 25.96
CA GLY A 543 9.79 -12.69 26.80
C GLY A 543 8.32 -13.00 26.97
N VAL A 544 8.04 -13.97 27.83
CA VAL A 544 6.70 -14.57 27.94
C VAL A 544 6.23 -14.54 29.38
N GLY A 545 5.06 -13.92 29.60
CA GLY A 545 4.33 -13.95 30.86
C GLY A 545 3.43 -15.18 30.99
N LYS A 546 2.48 -15.15 31.93
CA LYS A 546 1.59 -16.31 32.17
C LYS A 546 0.71 -16.64 30.95
N ARG A 547 0.12 -15.60 30.33
CA ARG A 547 -0.81 -15.68 29.18
C ARG A 547 -0.55 -14.62 28.11
N SER A 548 0.59 -13.93 28.16
CA SER A 548 0.93 -12.86 27.23
C SER A 548 2.40 -12.92 26.83
N GLY A 549 2.69 -12.51 25.59
CA GLY A 549 4.04 -12.15 25.18
C GLY A 549 4.29 -10.68 25.51
N ILE A 550 5.52 -10.35 25.90
CA ILE A 550 5.91 -8.99 26.30
C ILE A 550 7.17 -8.60 25.55
N VAL A 551 7.20 -7.39 25.00
CA VAL A 551 8.43 -6.76 24.48
C VAL A 551 8.57 -5.39 25.11
N LEU A 552 9.71 -5.12 25.71
CA LEU A 552 10.13 -3.81 26.18
C LEU A 552 11.32 -3.35 25.34
N PHE A 553 11.30 -2.14 24.79
CA PHE A 553 12.43 -1.56 24.10
C PHE A 553 12.57 -0.07 24.40
N GLY A 554 13.76 0.48 24.23
CA GLY A 554 14.01 1.90 24.44
C GLY A 554 15.31 2.36 23.79
N THR A 555 15.46 3.67 23.69
CA THR A 555 16.65 4.31 23.09
C THR A 555 17.79 4.47 24.10
N GLU A 556 19.03 4.48 23.61
CA GLU A 556 20.22 4.75 24.43
C GLU A 556 20.44 6.25 24.66
N ASP A 557 20.16 7.07 23.63
CA ASP A 557 20.50 8.49 23.59
C ASP A 557 19.36 9.43 24.04
N ALA A 558 18.21 8.87 24.45
CA ALA A 558 17.04 9.64 24.91
C ALA A 558 16.19 8.83 25.90
N PRO A 559 15.44 9.47 26.83
CA PRO A 559 14.56 8.79 27.78
C PRO A 559 13.23 8.38 27.11
N LEU A 560 13.32 7.56 26.07
CA LEU A 560 12.18 7.01 25.33
C LEU A 560 12.15 5.49 25.49
N SER A 561 10.97 4.96 25.79
CA SER A 561 10.75 3.52 25.89
C SER A 561 9.36 3.12 25.43
N ALA A 562 9.18 1.85 25.11
CA ALA A 562 7.90 1.31 24.69
C ALA A 562 7.74 -0.14 25.17
N MET A 563 6.51 -0.48 25.57
CA MET A 563 6.15 -1.81 26.08
C MET A 563 4.94 -2.36 25.34
N LEU A 564 5.14 -3.43 24.58
CA LEU A 564 4.09 -4.25 23.98
C LEU A 564 3.66 -5.37 24.93
N VAL A 565 2.35 -5.57 25.03
CA VAL A 565 1.73 -6.79 25.56
C VAL A 565 0.88 -7.42 24.44
N SER A 566 1.10 -8.71 24.19
CA SER A 566 0.41 -9.48 23.15
C SER A 566 -0.29 -10.70 23.77
N THR A 567 -1.55 -10.94 23.43
CA THR A 567 -2.34 -12.10 23.87
C THR A 567 -2.91 -12.83 22.67
N ARG A 568 -2.91 -14.16 22.68
CA ARG A 568 -3.57 -14.97 21.64
C ARG A 568 -5.05 -15.16 21.93
N ASP A 569 -5.82 -15.33 20.86
CA ASP A 569 -7.26 -15.61 20.95
C ASP A 569 -7.56 -16.97 21.61
N ASP A 570 -6.62 -17.92 21.51
CA ASP A 570 -6.68 -19.24 22.16
C ASP A 570 -6.30 -19.20 23.65
N GLY A 571 -5.98 -18.02 24.20
CA GLY A 571 -5.58 -17.82 25.59
C GLY A 571 -4.16 -18.27 25.93
N THR A 572 -3.38 -18.75 24.95
CA THR A 572 -1.96 -19.07 25.12
C THR A 572 -1.07 -17.84 24.91
N ALA A 573 0.17 -17.92 25.40
CA ALA A 573 1.14 -16.86 25.16
C ALA A 573 1.98 -17.18 23.92
N ARG A 574 2.36 -16.15 23.14
CA ARG A 574 3.38 -16.29 22.09
C ARG A 574 4.71 -16.75 22.68
N THR A 575 5.51 -17.46 21.91
CA THR A 575 6.85 -17.88 22.34
C THR A 575 7.83 -16.69 22.35
N THR A 576 8.94 -16.78 23.09
CA THR A 576 9.98 -15.73 23.09
C THR A 576 10.49 -15.45 21.68
N ALA A 577 10.69 -16.48 20.86
CA ALA A 577 11.15 -16.34 19.47
C ALA A 577 10.16 -15.54 18.62
N GLU A 578 8.86 -15.84 18.75
CA GLU A 578 7.80 -15.08 18.06
C GLU A 578 7.74 -13.62 18.53
N MET A 579 8.04 -13.33 19.79
CA MET A 579 8.10 -11.95 20.28
C MET A 579 9.30 -11.19 19.72
N VAL A 580 10.46 -11.84 19.53
CA VAL A 580 11.63 -11.23 18.88
C VAL A 580 11.38 -10.98 17.40
N GLU A 581 10.75 -11.94 16.72
CA GLU A 581 10.34 -11.79 15.32
C GLU A 581 9.34 -10.65 15.17
N PHE A 582 8.32 -10.61 16.02
CA PHE A 582 7.32 -9.54 16.02
C PHE A 582 7.96 -8.18 16.29
N PHE A 583 8.88 -8.09 17.24
CA PHE A 583 9.63 -6.86 17.48
C PHE A 583 10.37 -6.41 16.21
N THR A 584 11.14 -7.33 15.60
CA THR A 584 11.99 -7.02 14.46
C THR A 584 11.20 -6.63 13.20
N ALA A 585 10.04 -7.25 13.00
CA ALA A 585 9.23 -7.03 11.80
C ALA A 585 8.20 -5.89 11.92
N GLN A 586 7.76 -5.55 13.14
CA GLN A 586 6.58 -4.68 13.34
C GLN A 586 6.75 -3.57 14.39
N LEU A 587 7.66 -3.72 15.36
CA LEU A 587 7.81 -2.76 16.48
C LEU A 587 9.07 -1.92 16.42
N LYS A 588 10.17 -2.50 15.92
CA LYS A 588 11.45 -1.84 15.79
C LYS A 588 11.21 -0.53 15.01
N PRO A 589 11.64 0.62 15.55
CA PRO A 589 11.52 1.90 14.86
C PRO A 589 12.04 1.85 13.44
#